data_AF-A0A4V6PZP6-F1
#
_entry.id   AF-A0A4V6PZP6-F1
#
_cell.length_a   1.000
_cell.length_b   1.000
_cell.length_c   1.000
_cell.angle_alpha   90.00
_cell.angle_beta   90.00
_cell.angle_gamma   90.00
#
_symmetry.space_group_name_H-M   'P 1'
#
loop_
_entity.id
_entity.type
_entity.pdbx_description
1 polymer ?
#
loop_
_entity_poly.entity_id
_entity_poly.type
_entity_poly.pdbx_seq_one_letter_code
_entity_poly.pdbx_strand_id
1 'polypeptide(L)'
;MAEKSGIDCSKWVAIGVAILAAVVAGVNAYVTYLSYNLNTQNQKAALFSQFQNEYSGIAGRFPPRLLEANFMPPRGSPDYKRLQDYWIFCYAEWYQTKRPGQEHFKDMWDDYYAGLIANSLEIPSLRYVIHDMMQYYGLKRDMMRAFYKEIRDLAERNGQPLPRT
;
A
#
# COMPACT_ATOMS: atom_id res chain seq x y z
N MET A 1 -7.88 78.39 -6.45
CA MET A 1 -7.87 77.01 -6.96
C MET A 1 -7.13 76.16 -5.94
N ALA A 2 -7.85 75.36 -5.17
CA ALA A 2 -7.28 74.36 -4.27
C ALA A 2 -8.11 73.09 -4.45
N GLU A 3 -7.61 72.21 -5.31
CA GLU A 3 -8.16 70.89 -5.56
C GLU A 3 -7.86 70.03 -4.32
N LYS A 4 -8.85 69.85 -3.45
CA LYS A 4 -8.75 68.93 -2.32
C LYS A 4 -8.65 67.51 -2.90
N SER A 5 -7.47 66.91 -2.82
CA SER A 5 -7.30 65.48 -3.08
C SER A 5 -8.14 64.69 -2.08
N GLY A 6 -9.34 64.30 -2.48
CA GLY A 6 -10.13 63.30 -1.76
C GLY A 6 -9.36 61.99 -1.84
N ILE A 7 -8.60 61.68 -0.78
CA ILE A 7 -8.00 60.36 -0.64
C ILE A 7 -9.15 59.37 -0.66
N ASP A 8 -9.25 58.57 -1.73
CA ASP A 8 -10.30 57.59 -1.99
C ASP A 8 -10.36 56.55 -0.86
N CYS A 9 -11.07 56.88 0.22
CA CYS A 9 -11.27 56.03 1.39
C CYS A 9 -11.84 54.65 1.00
N SER A 10 -12.65 54.62 -0.07
CA SER A 10 -13.18 53.41 -0.70
C SER A 10 -12.09 52.44 -1.22
N LYS A 11 -11.00 52.94 -1.80
CA LYS A 11 -9.89 52.09 -2.31
C LYS A 11 -9.12 51.44 -1.17
N TRP A 12 -8.91 52.15 -0.07
CA TRP A 12 -8.23 51.62 1.11
C TRP A 12 -9.05 50.56 1.84
N VAL A 13 -10.38 50.72 1.91
CA VAL A 13 -11.28 49.69 2.42
C VAL A 13 -11.27 48.45 1.53
N ALA A 14 -11.31 48.60 0.21
CA ALA A 14 -11.24 47.48 -0.73
C ALA A 14 -9.91 46.72 -0.64
N ILE A 15 -8.79 47.44 -0.52
CA ILE A 15 -7.45 46.84 -0.31
C ILE A 15 -7.41 46.09 1.02
N GLY A 16 -7.94 46.67 2.10
CA GLY A 16 -8.02 46.01 3.40
C GLY A 16 -8.82 44.71 3.37
N VAL A 17 -9.97 44.71 2.69
CA VAL A 17 -10.81 43.52 2.50
C VAL A 17 -10.08 42.47 1.65
N ALA A 18 -9.38 42.87 0.58
CA ALA A 18 -8.61 41.95 -0.26
C ALA A 18 -7.46 41.27 0.50
N ILE A 19 -6.75 42.03 1.35
CA ILE A 19 -5.68 41.47 2.19
C ILE A 19 -6.26 40.47 3.20
N LEU A 20 -7.37 40.81 3.86
CA LEU A 20 -8.05 39.90 4.79
C LEU A 20 -8.55 38.64 4.09
N ALA A 21 -9.13 38.77 2.90
CA ALA A 21 -9.57 37.62 2.09
C ALA A 21 -8.40 36.70 1.69
N ALA A 22 -7.24 37.27 1.34
CA ALA A 22 -6.03 36.50 1.02
C ALA A 22 -5.49 35.75 2.25
N VAL A 23 -5.51 36.38 3.43
CA VAL A 23 -5.12 35.72 4.69
C VAL A 23 -6.07 34.57 5.03
N VAL A 24 -7.38 34.77 4.92
CA VAL A 24 -8.38 33.71 5.17
C VAL A 24 -8.22 32.56 4.19
N ALA A 25 -7.99 32.84 2.89
CA ALA A 25 -7.73 31.82 1.89
C ALA A 25 -6.44 31.03 2.18
N GLY A 26 -5.38 31.72 2.61
CA GLY A 26 -4.12 31.09 3.01
C GLY A 26 -4.25 30.19 4.23
N VAL A 27 -4.96 30.64 5.27
CA VAL A 27 -5.26 29.83 6.46
C VAL A 27 -6.11 28.61 6.10
N ASN A 28 -7.15 28.79 5.27
CA ASN A 28 -7.97 27.66 4.81
C ASN A 28 -7.13 26.65 4.00
N ALA A 29 -6.31 27.11 3.05
CA ALA A 29 -5.43 26.23 2.29
C ALA A 29 -4.47 25.45 3.21
N TYR A 30 -3.90 26.12 4.21
CA TYR A 30 -3.01 25.49 5.19
C TYR A 30 -3.73 24.46 6.07
N VAL A 31 -4.90 24.81 6.61
CA VAL A 31 -5.72 23.90 7.44
C VAL A 31 -6.19 22.70 6.62
N THR A 32 -6.63 22.92 5.37
CA THR A 32 -6.99 21.84 4.45
C THR A 32 -5.81 20.92 4.17
N TYR A 33 -4.61 21.48 3.93
CA TYR A 33 -3.39 20.69 3.72
C TYR A 33 -3.03 19.85 4.97
N LEU A 34 -3.07 20.45 6.16
CA LEU A 34 -2.78 19.75 7.41
C LEU A 34 -3.81 18.64 7.70
N SER A 35 -5.10 18.95 7.52
CA SER A 35 -6.20 18.01 7.70
C SER A 35 -6.10 16.83 6.73
N TYR A 36 -5.76 17.11 5.48
CA TYR A 36 -5.54 16.10 4.47
C TYR A 36 -4.38 15.16 4.83
N ASN A 37 -3.24 15.69 5.27
CA ASN A 37 -2.11 14.88 5.71
C ASN A 37 -2.44 14.02 6.94
N LEU A 38 -3.10 14.60 7.95
CA LEU A 38 -3.52 13.86 9.14
C LEU A 38 -4.53 12.76 8.80
N ASN A 39 -5.52 13.05 7.97
CA ASN A 39 -6.51 12.07 7.53
C ASN A 39 -5.86 10.93 6.74
N THR A 40 -4.92 11.26 5.85
CA THR A 40 -4.15 10.27 5.10
C THR A 40 -3.33 9.37 6.03
N GLN A 41 -2.63 9.93 7.01
CA GLN A 41 -1.88 9.15 8.00
C GLN A 41 -2.80 8.25 8.84
N ASN A 42 -3.96 8.75 9.26
CA ASN A 42 -4.95 7.94 9.99
C ASN A 42 -5.50 6.79 9.15
N GLN A 43 -5.76 7.01 7.86
CA GLN A 43 -6.20 5.96 6.95
C GLN A 43 -5.11 4.92 6.70
N LYS A 44 -3.84 5.33 6.54
CA LYS A 44 -2.69 4.42 6.48
C LYS A 44 -2.58 3.56 7.73
N ALA A 45 -2.66 4.19 8.91
CA ALA A 45 -2.60 3.48 10.19
C ALA A 45 -3.75 2.49 10.34
N ALA A 46 -4.99 2.89 10.00
CA ALA A 46 -6.15 2.00 10.05
C ALA A 46 -6.02 0.80 9.10
N LEU A 47 -5.59 1.03 7.85
CA LEU A 47 -5.37 -0.04 6.88
C LEU A 47 -4.24 -0.98 7.33
N PHE A 48 -3.14 -0.44 7.84
CA PHE A 48 -2.04 -1.21 8.39
C PHE A 48 -2.49 -2.07 9.58
N SER A 49 -3.23 -1.50 10.52
CA SER A 49 -3.78 -2.26 11.66
C SER A 49 -4.76 -3.35 11.21
N GLN A 50 -5.59 -3.09 10.20
CA GLN A 50 -6.48 -4.10 9.62
C GLN A 50 -5.65 -5.28 9.08
N PHE A 51 -4.65 -4.99 8.25
CA PHE A 51 -3.80 -6.03 7.68
C PHE A 51 -3.00 -6.78 8.74
N GLN A 52 -2.46 -6.11 9.75
CA GLN A 52 -1.79 -6.81 10.86
C GLN A 52 -2.72 -7.80 11.59
N ASN A 53 -3.97 -7.40 11.86
CA ASN A 53 -4.93 -8.28 12.51
C ASN A 53 -5.24 -9.53 11.65
N GLU A 54 -5.43 -9.34 10.35
CA GLU A 54 -5.67 -10.44 9.41
C GLU A 54 -4.42 -11.35 9.29
N TYR A 55 -3.22 -10.76 9.25
CA TYR A 55 -1.95 -11.50 9.22
C TYR A 55 -1.78 -12.38 10.45
N SER A 56 -2.06 -11.88 11.66
CA SER A 56 -2.01 -12.71 12.87
C SER A 56 -2.94 -13.92 12.79
N GLY A 57 -4.11 -13.76 12.20
CA GLY A 57 -5.06 -14.85 11.96
C GLY A 57 -4.58 -15.87 10.93
N ILE A 58 -3.78 -15.46 9.93
CA ILE A 58 -3.16 -16.36 8.95
C ILE A 58 -1.96 -17.07 9.57
N ALA A 59 -1.06 -16.33 10.20
CA ALA A 59 0.16 -16.85 10.81
C ALA A 59 -0.14 -17.88 11.91
N GLY A 60 -1.19 -17.66 12.71
CA GLY A 60 -1.64 -18.63 13.72
C GLY A 60 -2.15 -19.95 13.15
N ARG A 61 -2.38 -20.04 11.84
CA ARG A 61 -2.80 -21.25 11.13
C ARG A 61 -1.65 -21.94 10.38
N PHE A 62 -0.43 -21.42 10.45
CA PHE A 62 0.68 -22.03 9.73
C PHE A 62 1.00 -23.44 10.25
N PRO A 63 1.34 -24.37 9.34
CA PRO A 63 1.70 -25.71 9.74
C PRO A 63 3.00 -25.67 10.57
N PRO A 64 3.15 -26.52 11.61
CA PRO A 64 4.38 -26.59 12.40
C PRO A 64 5.63 -26.86 11.56
N ARG A 65 5.44 -27.55 10.43
CA ARG A 65 6.48 -27.97 9.49
C ARG A 65 6.86 -26.89 8.47
N LEU A 66 6.32 -25.67 8.59
CA LEU A 66 6.51 -24.58 7.62
C LEU A 66 7.98 -24.35 7.25
N LEU A 67 8.86 -24.41 8.25
CA LEU A 67 10.29 -24.12 8.14
C LEU A 67 11.14 -25.35 7.78
N GLU A 68 10.53 -26.54 7.64
CA GLU A 68 11.25 -27.74 7.20
C GLU A 68 11.65 -27.59 5.73
N ALA A 69 12.92 -27.80 5.41
CA ALA A 69 13.47 -27.53 4.07
C ALA A 69 12.77 -28.30 2.94
N ASN A 70 12.25 -29.50 3.23
CA ASN A 70 11.63 -30.40 2.26
C ASN A 70 10.09 -30.41 2.37
N PHE A 71 9.50 -29.52 3.15
CA PHE A 71 8.05 -29.50 3.30
C PHE A 71 7.39 -28.86 2.07
N MET A 72 6.75 -29.69 1.27
CA MET A 72 5.96 -29.26 0.12
C MET A 72 4.57 -29.86 0.28
N PRO A 73 3.59 -29.10 0.81
CA PRO A 73 2.27 -29.65 1.09
C PRO A 73 1.56 -30.01 -0.22
N PRO A 74 0.93 -31.19 -0.31
CA PRO A 74 0.21 -31.56 -1.51
C PRO A 74 -0.99 -30.64 -1.71
N ARG A 75 -1.32 -30.38 -2.97
CA ARG A 75 -2.46 -29.52 -3.31
C ARG A 75 -3.78 -30.08 -2.79
N GLY A 76 -4.67 -29.19 -2.40
CA GLY A 76 -5.93 -29.55 -1.75
C GLY A 76 -5.78 -29.99 -0.29
N SER A 77 -4.56 -30.13 0.22
CA SER A 77 -4.36 -30.34 1.66
C SER A 77 -4.68 -29.08 2.47
N PRO A 78 -5.05 -29.24 3.76
CA PRO A 78 -5.25 -28.10 4.66
C PRO A 78 -4.02 -27.19 4.74
N ASP A 79 -2.82 -27.79 4.77
CA ASP A 79 -1.55 -27.07 4.83
C ASP A 79 -1.30 -26.23 3.57
N TYR A 80 -1.53 -26.80 2.39
CA TYR A 80 -1.45 -26.04 1.14
C TYR A 80 -2.43 -24.87 1.15
N LYS A 81 -3.68 -25.10 1.58
CA LYS A 81 -4.69 -24.03 1.66
C LYS A 81 -4.27 -22.89 2.59
N ARG A 82 -3.65 -23.19 3.73
CA ARG A 82 -3.14 -22.16 4.67
C ARG A 82 -2.03 -21.31 4.05
N LEU A 83 -1.11 -21.93 3.31
CA LEU A 83 -0.05 -21.21 2.60
C LEU A 83 -0.57 -20.43 1.39
N GLN A 84 -1.61 -20.95 0.74
CA GLN A 84 -2.33 -20.26 -0.31
C GLN A 84 -3.07 -19.03 0.22
N ASP A 85 -3.77 -19.14 1.36
CA ASP A 85 -4.45 -18.03 2.03
C ASP A 85 -3.47 -16.87 2.31
N TYR A 86 -2.24 -17.20 2.73
CA TYR A 86 -1.18 -16.21 2.90
C TYR A 86 -0.85 -15.46 1.61
N TRP A 87 -0.65 -16.15 0.50
CA TRP A 87 -0.34 -15.49 -0.77
C TRP A 87 -1.51 -14.69 -1.35
N ILE A 88 -2.75 -15.15 -1.13
CA ILE A 88 -3.95 -14.38 -1.47
C ILE A 88 -4.02 -13.09 -0.66
N PHE A 89 -3.66 -13.16 0.63
CA PHE A 89 -3.60 -12.00 1.51
C PHE A 89 -2.53 -11.00 1.08
N CYS A 90 -1.30 -11.45 0.79
CA CYS A 90 -0.24 -10.60 0.24
C CYS A 90 -0.63 -9.94 -1.09
N TYR A 91 -1.35 -10.66 -1.95
CA TYR A 91 -1.93 -10.09 -3.16
C TYR A 91 -2.95 -8.99 -2.85
N ALA A 92 -3.79 -9.17 -1.82
CA ALA A 92 -4.75 -8.15 -1.41
C ALA A 92 -4.05 -6.89 -0.87
N GLU A 93 -3.00 -7.02 -0.08
CA GLU A 93 -2.16 -5.91 0.39
C GLU A 93 -1.55 -5.14 -0.79
N TRP A 94 -0.92 -5.87 -1.72
CA TRP A 94 -0.39 -5.29 -2.94
C TRP A 94 -1.48 -4.58 -3.75
N TYR A 95 -2.63 -5.23 -3.95
CA TYR A 95 -3.71 -4.65 -4.74
C TYR A 95 -4.25 -3.35 -4.13
N GLN A 96 -4.40 -3.27 -2.80
CA GLN A 96 -4.86 -2.05 -2.14
C GLN A 96 -3.86 -0.90 -2.29
N THR A 97 -2.56 -1.17 -2.24
CA THR A 97 -1.50 -0.15 -2.39
C THR A 97 -1.31 0.32 -3.85
N LYS A 98 -1.72 -0.49 -4.84
CA LYS A 98 -1.61 -0.16 -6.27
C LYS A 98 -2.92 0.31 -6.91
N ARG A 99 -4.03 0.38 -6.16
CA ARG A 99 -5.35 0.74 -6.69
C ARG A 99 -5.39 2.21 -7.16
N PRO A 100 -6.01 2.53 -8.31
CA PRO A 100 -6.18 3.92 -8.75
C PRO A 100 -6.88 4.78 -7.68
N GLY A 101 -6.38 6.00 -7.45
CA GLY A 101 -6.88 6.90 -6.41
C GLY A 101 -6.34 6.63 -4.99
N GLN A 102 -5.40 5.70 -4.83
CA GLN A 102 -4.74 5.37 -3.56
C GLN A 102 -3.23 5.73 -3.60
N GLU A 103 -2.86 6.77 -4.34
CA GLU A 103 -1.46 7.18 -4.55
C GLU A 103 -0.69 7.40 -3.25
N HIS A 104 -1.38 7.86 -2.20
CA HIS A 104 -0.78 8.05 -0.88
C HIS A 104 -0.36 6.75 -0.22
N PHE A 105 -0.96 5.60 -0.58
CA PHE A 105 -0.64 4.28 -0.04
C PHE A 105 0.48 3.58 -0.81
N LYS A 106 0.97 4.18 -1.91
CA LYS A 106 2.01 3.58 -2.74
C LYS A 106 3.27 3.27 -1.95
N ASP A 107 3.70 4.20 -1.09
CA ASP A 107 4.90 4.06 -0.27
C ASP A 107 4.74 2.96 0.79
N MET A 108 3.50 2.63 1.22
CA MET A 108 3.30 1.58 2.22
C MET A 108 3.75 0.21 1.74
N TRP A 109 3.62 -0.06 0.44
CA TRP A 109 4.11 -1.31 -0.13
C TRP A 109 5.61 -1.43 0.03
N ASP A 110 6.36 -0.42 -0.44
CA ASP A 110 7.81 -0.44 -0.45
C ASP A 110 8.38 -0.36 0.98
N ASP A 111 7.77 0.45 1.86
CA ASP A 111 8.27 0.70 3.22
C ASP A 111 7.97 -0.45 4.20
N TYR A 112 6.83 -1.14 4.07
CA TYR A 112 6.36 -2.08 5.08
C TYR A 112 6.16 -3.51 4.58
N TYR A 113 5.55 -3.70 3.40
CA TYR A 113 5.09 -5.03 2.97
C TYR A 113 6.10 -5.75 2.09
N ALA A 114 6.77 -5.05 1.17
CA ALA A 114 7.68 -5.63 0.19
C ALA A 114 8.80 -6.43 0.85
N GLY A 115 9.41 -5.91 1.91
CA GLY A 115 10.46 -6.61 2.67
C GLY A 115 9.96 -7.88 3.35
N LEU A 116 8.80 -7.82 4.00
CA LEU A 116 8.21 -8.98 4.70
C LEU A 116 7.84 -10.10 3.73
N ILE A 117 7.24 -9.74 2.60
CA ILE A 117 6.90 -10.67 1.52
C ILE A 117 8.15 -11.23 0.86
N ALA A 118 9.21 -10.43 0.73
CA ALA A 118 10.46 -10.93 0.19
C ALA A 118 11.12 -11.96 1.14
N ASN A 119 11.08 -11.73 2.45
CA ASN A 119 11.58 -12.68 3.45
C ASN A 119 10.80 -14.00 3.43
N SER A 120 9.49 -13.95 3.18
CA SER A 120 8.68 -15.17 3.10
C SER A 120 9.05 -16.08 1.92
N LEU A 121 9.68 -15.53 0.88
CA LEU A 121 10.20 -16.31 -0.24
C LEU A 121 11.38 -17.19 0.14
N GLU A 122 12.08 -16.90 1.24
CA GLU A 122 13.16 -17.75 1.77
C GLU A 122 12.61 -19.08 2.29
N ILE A 123 11.34 -19.13 2.68
CA ILE A 123 10.67 -20.34 3.16
C ILE A 123 10.31 -21.24 1.97
N PRO A 124 10.90 -22.44 1.83
CA PRO A 124 10.70 -23.31 0.66
C PRO A 124 9.24 -23.64 0.39
N SER A 125 8.47 -23.92 1.46
CA SER A 125 7.05 -24.24 1.41
C SER A 125 6.21 -23.10 0.82
N LEU A 126 6.52 -21.85 1.19
CA LEU A 126 5.82 -20.67 0.66
C LEU A 126 6.23 -20.38 -0.78
N ARG A 127 7.52 -20.50 -1.10
CA ARG A 127 8.04 -20.38 -2.47
C ARG A 127 7.38 -21.38 -3.41
N TYR A 128 7.27 -22.64 -2.97
CA TYR A 128 6.59 -23.69 -3.71
C TYR A 128 5.14 -23.30 -4.02
N VAL A 129 4.37 -22.89 -3.01
CA VAL A 129 2.94 -22.58 -3.19
C VAL A 129 2.70 -21.37 -4.09
N ILE A 130 3.47 -20.27 -3.98
CA ILE A 130 3.26 -19.12 -4.89
C ILE A 130 3.57 -19.48 -6.34
N HIS A 131 4.63 -20.26 -6.58
CA HIS A 131 4.98 -20.70 -7.93
C HIS A 131 3.90 -21.61 -8.51
N ASP A 132 3.42 -22.54 -7.69
CA ASP A 132 2.35 -23.48 -8.01
C ASP A 132 1.02 -22.76 -8.33
N MET A 133 0.66 -21.75 -7.52
CA MET A 133 -0.50 -20.87 -7.74
C MET A 133 -0.39 -20.14 -9.09
N MET A 134 0.79 -19.63 -9.45
CA MET A 134 0.98 -18.92 -10.71
C MET A 134 0.81 -19.82 -11.94
N GLN A 135 1.25 -21.07 -11.85
CA GLN A 135 1.07 -22.04 -12.93
C GLN A 135 -0.41 -22.43 -13.10
N TYR A 136 -1.18 -22.55 -12.01
CA TYR A 136 -2.52 -23.14 -12.05
C TYR A 136 -3.68 -22.16 -12.08
N TYR A 137 -3.57 -21.00 -11.44
CA TYR A 137 -4.62 -19.98 -11.56
C TYR A 137 -4.64 -19.31 -12.94
N GLY A 138 -3.73 -19.71 -13.84
CA GLY A 138 -3.88 -19.54 -15.27
C GLY A 138 -4.28 -18.12 -15.65
N LEU A 139 -3.35 -17.16 -15.52
CA LEU A 139 -3.27 -15.97 -16.37
C LEU A 139 -4.55 -15.10 -16.56
N LYS A 140 -5.58 -15.21 -15.71
CA LYS A 140 -6.87 -14.52 -15.92
C LYS A 140 -7.10 -13.23 -15.12
N ARG A 141 -6.08 -12.69 -14.45
CA ARG A 141 -6.09 -11.29 -13.98
C ARG A 141 -4.71 -10.69 -14.19
N ASP A 142 -4.59 -9.71 -15.09
CA ASP A 142 -3.33 -8.98 -15.36
C ASP A 142 -2.68 -8.47 -14.06
N MET A 143 -3.50 -8.14 -13.06
CA MET A 143 -3.08 -7.75 -11.72
C MET A 143 -2.31 -8.85 -10.97
N MET A 144 -2.69 -10.12 -11.05
CA MET A 144 -1.96 -11.21 -10.39
C MET A 144 -0.60 -11.45 -11.06
N ARG A 145 -0.52 -11.28 -12.39
CA ARG A 145 0.76 -11.32 -13.11
C ARG A 145 1.67 -10.17 -12.71
N ALA A 146 1.12 -8.97 -12.57
CA ALA A 146 1.87 -7.80 -12.11
C ALA A 146 2.41 -7.98 -10.70
N PHE A 147 1.58 -8.47 -9.77
CA PHE A 147 1.99 -8.87 -8.43
C PHE A 147 3.13 -9.89 -8.46
N TYR A 148 2.97 -10.98 -9.22
CA TYR A 148 4.01 -12.00 -9.31
C TYR A 148 5.32 -11.47 -9.90
N LYS A 149 5.23 -10.61 -10.93
CA LYS A 149 6.39 -9.96 -11.51
C LYS A 149 7.14 -9.14 -10.46
N GLU A 150 6.41 -8.33 -9.69
CA GLU A 150 7.01 -7.49 -8.64
C GLU A 150 7.66 -8.33 -7.53
N ILE A 151 7.01 -9.41 -7.09
CA ILE A 151 7.58 -10.37 -6.15
C ILE A 151 8.81 -11.06 -6.71
N ARG A 152 8.79 -11.51 -7.97
CA ARG A 152 9.96 -12.13 -8.60
C ARG A 152 11.11 -11.15 -8.68
N ASP A 153 10.85 -9.91 -9.07
CA ASP A 153 11.88 -8.87 -9.16
C ASP A 153 12.43 -8.53 -7.74
N LEU A 154 11.62 -8.64 -6.67
CA LEU A 154 12.09 -8.63 -5.28
C LEU A 154 12.97 -9.85 -4.96
N ALA A 155 12.54 -11.03 -5.37
CA ALA A 155 13.26 -12.29 -5.14
C ALA A 155 14.63 -12.31 -5.83
N GLU A 156 14.71 -11.79 -7.06
CA GLU A 156 15.96 -11.64 -7.82
C GLU A 156 16.94 -10.72 -7.09
N ARG A 157 16.47 -9.59 -6.55
CA ARG A 157 17.30 -8.67 -5.74
C ARG A 157 17.84 -9.32 -4.46
N ASN A 158 17.10 -10.26 -3.89
CA ASN A 158 17.47 -10.96 -2.65
C ASN A 158 18.24 -12.26 -2.88
N GLY A 159 18.62 -12.58 -4.13
CA GLY A 159 19.36 -13.81 -4.45
C GLY A 159 18.51 -15.09 -4.34
N GLN A 160 17.19 -14.98 -4.41
CA GLN A 160 16.23 -16.07 -4.28
C GLN A 160 15.30 -16.16 -5.52
N PRO A 161 15.85 -16.36 -6.73
CA PRO A 161 15.09 -16.19 -7.96
C PRO A 161 13.88 -17.14 -8.05
N LEU A 162 12.74 -16.60 -8.45
CA LEU A 162 11.57 -17.39 -8.83
C LEU A 162 11.63 -17.73 -10.34
N PRO A 163 11.07 -18.85 -10.79
CA PRO A 163 11.05 -19.20 -12.21
C PRO A 163 10.33 -18.14 -13.07
N ARG A 164 10.79 -17.96 -14.31
CA ARG A 164 10.09 -17.11 -15.28
C ARG A 164 8.88 -17.88 -15.84
N THR A 165 7.70 -17.28 -15.72
CA THR A 165 6.42 -17.80 -16.24
C THR A 165 5.96 -16.99 -17.43
#